data_AF-A0A9X9AC62-F1
#
_entry.id   AF-A0A9X9AC62-F1
#
_cell.length_a   1.000
_cell.length_b   1.000
_cell.length_c   1.000
_cell.angle_alpha   90.00
_cell.angle_beta   90.00
_cell.angle_gamma   90.00
#
_symmetry.space_group_name_H-M   'P 1'
#
loop_
_entity.id
_entity.type
_entity.pdbx_description
1 polymer ?
#
loop_
_entity_poly.entity_id
_entity_poly.type
_entity_poly.pdbx_seq_one_letter_code
_entity_poly.pdbx_strand_id
1 'polypeptide(L)'
;MKDTSKNQIIKVFLISILGLGTILGMLYFNHKTNIQQNKALATEKRVLQYESTLKKELEKYNLGEKTPILLGIMYQESRGEG
;
A
#
# COMPACT_ATOMS: atom_id res chain seq x y z
N MET A 1 48.01 4.98 -23.72
CA MET A 1 47.41 5.50 -22.47
C MET A 1 46.16 6.38 -22.67
N LYS A 2 46.01 7.12 -23.78
CA LYS A 2 44.89 8.06 -23.99
C LYS A 2 43.51 7.40 -24.21
N ASP A 3 43.46 6.18 -24.75
CA ASP A 3 42.21 5.42 -24.96
C ASP A 3 41.72 4.68 -23.72
N THR A 4 42.65 4.25 -22.85
CA THR A 4 42.33 3.55 -21.60
C THR A 4 41.55 4.46 -20.64
N SER A 5 41.88 5.76 -20.58
CA SER A 5 41.16 6.73 -19.75
C SER A 5 39.75 7.03 -20.27
N LYS A 6 39.56 7.14 -21.60
CA LYS A 6 38.24 7.30 -22.22
C LYS A 6 37.32 6.12 -21.89
N ASN A 7 37.82 4.89 -22.00
CA ASN A 7 37.04 3.69 -21.65
C ASN A 7 36.70 3.63 -20.15
N GLN A 8 37.57 4.11 -19.27
CA GLN A 8 37.26 4.21 -17.84
C GLN A 8 36.18 5.25 -17.55
N ILE A 9 36.24 6.42 -18.19
CA ILE A 9 35.21 7.47 -18.03
C ILE A 9 33.83 6.95 -18.45
N ILE A 10 33.73 6.25 -19.59
CA ILE A 10 32.48 5.66 -20.06
C ILE A 10 31.94 4.62 -19.06
N LYS A 11 32.80 3.75 -18.53
CA LYS A 11 32.40 2.76 -17.51
C LYS A 11 31.84 3.42 -16.26
N VAL A 12 32.52 4.45 -15.74
CA VAL A 12 32.06 5.19 -14.55
C VAL A 12 30.73 5.89 -14.82
N PHE A 13 30.56 6.47 -16.01
CA PHE A 13 29.31 7.11 -16.42
C PHE A 13 28.13 6.12 -16.47
N LEU A 14 28.34 4.94 -17.05
CA LEU A 14 27.31 3.88 -17.09
C LEU A 14 26.93 3.41 -15.68
N ILE A 15 27.92 3.21 -14.79
CA ILE A 15 27.67 2.83 -13.38
C ILE A 15 26.87 3.93 -12.66
N SER A 16 27.18 5.20 -12.91
CA SER A 16 26.47 6.34 -12.32
C SER A 16 25.00 6.38 -12.75
N ILE A 17 24.72 6.20 -14.05
CA ILE A 17 23.34 6.14 -14.56
C ILE A 17 22.60 4.95 -13.96
N LEU A 18 23.24 3.78 -13.88
CA LEU A 18 22.64 2.59 -13.31
C LEU A 18 22.28 2.82 -11.83
N GLY A 19 23.20 3.40 -11.06
CA GLY A 19 22.97 3.78 -9.66
C GLY A 19 21.81 4.76 -9.49
N LEU A 20 21.79 5.85 -10.25
CA LEU A 20 20.70 6.83 -10.22
C LEU A 20 19.35 6.20 -10.59
N GLY A 21 19.32 5.35 -11.62
CA GLY A 21 18.11 4.65 -12.05
C GLY A 21 17.56 3.72 -10.95
N THR A 22 18.43 2.98 -10.25
CA THR A 22 17.99 2.10 -9.15
C THR A 22 17.41 2.88 -7.97
N ILE A 23 18.03 4.00 -7.58
CA ILE A 23 17.54 4.84 -6.47
C ILE A 23 16.18 5.44 -6.83
N LEU A 24 16.04 5.99 -8.05
CA LEU A 24 14.76 6.52 -8.53
C LEU A 24 13.67 5.45 -8.58
N GLY A 25 14.01 4.24 -9.04
CA GLY A 25 13.10 3.09 -9.05
C GLY A 25 12.63 2.70 -7.65
N MET A 26 13.55 2.60 -6.68
CA MET A 26 13.20 2.31 -5.28
C MET A 26 12.32 3.40 -4.67
N LEU A 27 12.64 4.69 -4.90
CA LEU A 27 11.84 5.81 -4.41
C LEU A 27 10.42 5.79 -4.97
N TYR A 28 10.27 5.57 -6.28
CA TYR A 28 8.97 5.48 -6.92
C TYR A 28 8.15 4.30 -6.37
N PHE A 29 8.76 3.13 -6.24
CA PHE A 29 8.10 1.95 -5.69
C PHE A 29 7.64 2.21 -4.25
N ASN A 30 8.53 2.72 -3.40
CA ASN A 30 8.24 3.02 -2.00
C ASN A 30 7.10 4.04 -1.85
N HIS A 31 7.09 5.09 -2.67
CA HIS A 31 6.01 6.07 -2.67
C HIS A 31 4.67 5.43 -3.07
N LYS A 32 4.66 4.62 -4.13
CA LYS A 32 3.46 3.92 -4.60
C LYS A 32 2.91 2.95 -3.55
N THR A 33 3.78 2.16 -2.91
CA THR A 33 3.37 1.23 -1.85
C THR A 33 2.88 1.96 -0.62
N ASN A 34 3.52 3.07 -0.23
CA ASN A 34 3.09 3.88 0.92
C ASN A 34 1.68 4.46 0.68
N ILE A 35 1.40 4.98 -0.52
CA ILE A 35 0.05 5.45 -0.87
C ILE A 35 -0.98 4.31 -0.77
N GLN A 36 -0.65 3.13 -1.30
CA GLN A 36 -1.56 1.98 -1.23
C GLN A 36 -1.83 1.54 0.20
N GLN A 37 -0.79 1.47 1.04
CA GLN A 37 -0.91 1.14 2.46
C GLN A 37 -1.76 2.17 3.21
N ASN A 38 -1.52 3.47 2.99
CA ASN A 38 -2.32 4.51 3.63
C ASN A 38 -3.79 4.46 3.20
N LYS A 39 -4.08 4.15 1.93
CA LYS A 39 -5.45 3.95 1.45
C LYS A 39 -6.12 2.73 2.09
N ALA A 40 -5.39 1.63 2.25
CA ALA A 40 -5.88 0.43 2.92
C ALA A 40 -6.20 0.72 4.40
N LEU A 41 -5.26 1.34 5.12
CA LEU A 41 -5.44 1.74 6.52
C LEU A 41 -6.64 2.70 6.71
N ALA A 42 -6.79 3.69 5.81
CA ALA A 42 -7.94 4.59 5.85
C ALA A 42 -9.25 3.84 5.60
N THR A 43 -9.24 2.83 4.74
CA THR A 43 -10.42 1.99 4.46
C THR A 43 -10.75 1.10 5.65
N GLU A 44 -9.77 0.42 6.24
CA GLU A 44 -9.96 -0.37 7.46
C GLU A 44 -10.52 0.48 8.60
N LYS A 45 -9.97 1.68 8.82
CA LYS A 45 -10.46 2.60 9.85
C LYS A 45 -11.92 3.00 9.62
N ARG A 46 -12.32 3.26 8.37
CA ARG A 46 -13.72 3.57 8.02
C ARG A 46 -14.63 2.38 8.26
N VAL A 47 -14.21 1.17 7.91
CA VAL A 47 -15.03 -0.03 8.12
C VAL A 47 -15.17 -0.34 9.61
N LEU A 48 -14.08 -0.29 10.38
CA LEU A 48 -14.07 -0.57 11.81
C LEU A 48 -14.92 0.41 12.63
N GLN A 49 -15.18 1.62 12.14
CA GLN A 49 -16.07 2.56 12.82
C GLN A 49 -17.50 2.00 13.01
N TYR A 50 -17.92 1.05 12.18
CA TYR A 50 -19.23 0.42 12.24
C TYR A 50 -19.29 -0.81 13.17
N GLU A 51 -18.15 -1.30 13.67
CA GLU A 51 -18.07 -2.55 14.44
C GLU A 51 -19.03 -2.58 15.64
N SER A 52 -19.00 -1.54 16.47
CA SER A 52 -19.84 -1.46 17.68
C SER A 52 -21.33 -1.46 17.33
N THR A 53 -21.74 -0.67 16.33
CA THR A 53 -23.13 -0.58 15.89
C THR A 53 -23.61 -1.89 15.27
N LEU A 54 -22.79 -2.51 14.40
CA LEU A 54 -23.11 -3.79 13.78
C LEU A 54 -23.21 -4.90 14.82
N LYS A 55 -22.27 -4.97 15.76
CA LYS A 55 -22.29 -5.96 16.83
C LYS A 55 -23.58 -5.86 17.64
N LYS A 56 -23.94 -4.65 18.06
CA LYS A 56 -25.17 -4.40 18.82
C LYS A 56 -26.42 -4.78 18.03
N GLU A 57 -26.45 -4.53 16.73
CA GLU A 57 -27.57 -4.92 15.87
C GLU A 57 -27.66 -6.43 15.69
N LEU A 58 -26.52 -7.08 15.40
CA LEU A 58 -26.43 -8.52 15.18
C LEU A 58 -26.71 -9.33 16.45
N GLU A 59 -26.34 -8.81 17.62
CA GLU A 59 -26.66 -9.42 18.92
C GLU A 59 -28.17 -9.60 19.12
N LYS A 60 -29.02 -8.70 18.59
CA LYS A 60 -30.48 -8.85 18.64
C LYS A 60 -30.99 -10.12 17.94
N TYR A 61 -30.20 -10.65 17.01
CA TYR A 61 -30.51 -11.83 16.21
C TYR A 61 -29.63 -13.04 16.56
N ASN A 62 -28.87 -12.99 17.66
CA ASN A 62 -27.85 -14.00 18.02
C ASN A 62 -26.74 -14.17 16.96
N LEU A 63 -26.46 -13.12 16.19
CA LEU A 63 -25.47 -13.10 15.12
C LEU A 63 -24.21 -12.28 15.48
N GLY A 64 -24.02 -11.91 16.75
CA GLY A 64 -22.90 -11.04 17.18
C GLY A 64 -21.53 -11.56 16.74
N GLU A 65 -21.33 -12.88 16.71
CA GLU A 65 -20.10 -13.52 16.23
C GLU A 65 -19.86 -13.36 14.71
N LYS A 66 -20.88 -12.97 13.94
CA LYS A 66 -20.78 -12.71 12.49
C LYS A 66 -20.35 -11.28 12.17
N THR A 67 -20.14 -10.43 13.17
CA THR A 67 -19.66 -9.04 12.99
C THR A 67 -18.42 -8.94 12.09
N PRO A 68 -17.37 -9.76 12.27
CA PRO A 68 -16.17 -9.69 11.41
C PRO A 68 -16.46 -10.04 9.95
N ILE A 69 -17.39 -10.98 9.71
CA ILE A 69 -17.80 -11.38 8.35
C ILE A 69 -18.50 -10.21 7.66
N LEU A 70 -19.42 -9.55 8.36
CA LEU A 70 -20.15 -8.41 7.79
C LEU A 70 -19.24 -7.20 7.55
N LEU A 71 -18.29 -6.94 8.45
CA LEU A 71 -17.25 -5.93 8.23
C LEU A 71 -16.40 -6.27 7.00
N GLY A 72 -16.05 -7.54 6.80
CA GLY A 72 -15.35 -8.00 5.60
C GLY A 72 -16.13 -7.75 4.31
N ILE A 73 -17.45 -8.00 4.33
CA ILE A 73 -18.34 -7.69 3.20
C ILE A 73 -18.35 -6.17 2.95
N MET A 74 -18.50 -5.34 3.99
CA MET A 74 -18.47 -3.88 3.82
C MET A 74 -17.13 -3.37 3.27
N TYR A 75 -16.02 -3.96 3.70
CA TYR A 75 -14.69 -3.65 3.17
C TYR A 75 -14.61 -3.93 1.66
N GLN A 76 -15.14 -5.08 1.24
CA GLN A 76 -15.11 -5.51 -0.16
C GLN A 76 -16.07 -4.73 -1.06
N GLU A 77 -17.32 -4.54 -0.61
CA GLU A 77 -18.41 -4.01 -1.43
C GLU A 77 -18.38 -2.48 -1.53
N SER A 78 -18.18 -1.79 -0.41
CA SER A 78 -18.31 -0.32 -0.35
C SER A 78 -17.07 0.38 0.19
N ARG A 79 -16.06 -0.35 0.67
CA ARG A 79 -14.89 0.23 1.38
C ARG A 79 -15.32 1.09 2.58
N GLY A 80 -16.51 0.83 3.12
CA GLY A 80 -17.12 1.62 4.19
C GLY A 80 -17.58 3.02 3.76
N GLU A 81 -17.87 3.25 2.47
CA GLU A 81 -18.30 4.56 1.94
C GLU A 81 -19.81 4.80 2.02
N GLY A 82 -20.63 3.75 2.22
CA GLY A 82 -22.07 3.86 2.39
C GLY A 82 -22.80 4.08 1.08
#